data_AF-A0A496VM34-F1
#
_entry.id   AF-A0A496VM34-F1
#
_cell.length_a   1.000
_cell.length_b   1.000
_cell.length_c   1.000
_cell.angle_alpha   90.00
_cell.angle_beta   90.00
_cell.angle_gamma   90.00
#
_symmetry.space_group_name_H-M   'P 1'
#
loop_
_entity.id
_entity.type
_entity.pdbx_description
1 polymer ?
#
loop_
_entity_poly.entity_id
_entity_poly.type
_entity_poly.pdbx_seq_one_letter_code
_entity_poly.pdbx_strand_id
1 'polypeptide(L)'
;MIQDFLHELMRGKHQDVVLAIVLNVVEQLQSASQFDGMYWIKELLDNKKGIPEVKQRACNTLFEQAIQSGLRVYELLDTLKTWLPDRDLKHDKYSFSHKCALKFIIDYAMTTIKNFKAADYGVWPSKYPLFANLKGNELTPIDLLIFWVFHPGMTYALEQLGDKTYHQLSDQLSQLKELDDSTNATHVKIVNDVKAINIILADLVEMWFKMLHGFETKSTHPEVLPISERLLQQVVLNSDRSQRTFFLRRWWLRQGLFTNEIRQIPIAERAKRQRFINERKVILELHKKFKALAK
;
A
#
# COMPACT_ATOMS: atom_id res chain seq x y z
N MET A 1 19.94 -18.22 27.70
CA MET A 1 20.54 -19.33 26.93
C MET A 1 20.33 -19.18 25.42
N ILE A 2 19.09 -19.26 24.88
CA ILE A 2 18.86 -19.08 23.43
C ILE A 2 19.18 -17.64 22.97
N GLN A 3 18.77 -16.63 23.74
CA GLN A 3 19.06 -15.24 23.40
C GLN A 3 20.56 -14.94 23.40
N ASP A 4 21.29 -15.45 24.40
CA ASP A 4 22.75 -15.27 24.51
C ASP A 4 23.47 -15.92 23.32
N PHE A 5 23.05 -17.13 22.93
CA PHE A 5 23.57 -17.83 21.76
C PHE A 5 23.34 -17.03 20.45
N LEU A 6 22.13 -16.51 20.23
CA LEU A 6 21.84 -15.70 19.03
C LEU A 6 22.64 -14.40 19.02
N HIS A 7 22.80 -13.73 20.18
CA HIS A 7 23.66 -12.56 20.29
C HIS A 7 25.13 -12.87 19.99
N GLU A 8 25.64 -14.02 20.45
CA GLU A 8 27.01 -14.47 20.13
C GLU A 8 27.19 -14.69 18.63
N LEU A 9 26.24 -15.34 17.96
CA LEU A 9 26.28 -15.51 16.50
C LEU A 9 26.23 -14.17 15.76
N MET A 10 25.39 -13.23 16.20
CA MET A 10 25.33 -11.88 15.65
C MET A 10 26.65 -11.12 15.83
N ARG A 11 27.34 -11.27 16.97
CA ARG A 11 28.68 -10.70 17.23
C ARG A 11 29.75 -11.36 16.37
N GLY A 12 29.64 -12.67 16.16
CA GLY A 12 30.53 -13.48 15.31
C GLY A 12 30.36 -13.28 13.81
N LYS A 13 29.46 -12.38 13.36
CA LYS A 13 29.11 -12.11 11.95
C LYS A 13 28.43 -13.28 11.22
N HIS A 14 27.81 -14.22 11.94
CA HIS A 14 27.02 -15.33 11.38
C HIS A 14 25.54 -14.96 11.20
N GLN A 15 25.27 -13.79 10.62
CA GLN A 15 23.92 -13.22 10.55
C GLN A 15 22.99 -14.00 9.61
N ASP A 16 23.55 -14.63 8.58
CA ASP A 16 22.87 -15.56 7.69
C ASP A 16 22.37 -16.80 8.43
N VAL A 17 23.18 -17.33 9.35
CA VAL A 17 22.82 -18.45 10.22
C VAL A 17 21.75 -18.02 11.22
N VAL A 18 21.88 -16.83 11.83
CA VAL A 18 20.85 -16.28 12.73
C VAL A 18 19.55 -16.09 11.98
N LEU A 19 19.58 -15.52 10.78
CA LEU A 19 18.38 -15.41 9.95
C LEU A 19 17.79 -16.80 9.67
N ALA A 20 18.57 -17.77 9.21
CA ALA A 20 18.06 -19.11 8.96
C ALA A 20 17.43 -19.76 10.21
N ILE A 21 18.04 -19.59 11.39
CA ILE A 21 17.48 -20.08 12.65
C ILE A 21 16.18 -19.34 12.98
N VAL A 22 16.18 -18.01 12.95
CA VAL A 22 15.00 -17.18 13.23
C VAL A 22 13.87 -17.54 12.28
N LEU A 23 14.14 -17.70 10.99
CA LEU A 23 13.13 -18.08 10.00
C LEU A 23 12.60 -19.49 10.24
N ASN A 24 13.47 -20.48 10.42
CA ASN A 24 13.04 -21.85 10.71
C ASN A 24 12.24 -21.94 12.02
N VAL A 25 12.63 -21.18 13.03
CA VAL A 25 11.92 -21.10 14.31
C VAL A 25 10.59 -20.39 14.15
N VAL A 26 10.51 -19.26 13.45
CA VAL A 26 9.24 -18.55 13.22
C VAL A 26 8.28 -19.39 12.37
N GLU A 27 8.79 -20.13 11.37
CA GLU A 27 7.99 -21.02 10.53
C GLU A 27 7.49 -22.25 11.30
N GLN A 28 8.33 -22.87 12.14
CA GLN A 28 8.00 -24.13 12.82
C GLN A 28 7.39 -23.96 14.22
N LEU A 29 7.66 -22.84 14.89
CA LEU A 29 7.31 -22.59 16.29
C LEU A 29 6.41 -21.37 16.44
N GLN A 30 5.42 -21.20 15.56
CA GLN A 30 4.35 -20.18 15.66
C GLN A 30 3.67 -20.11 17.05
N SER A 31 3.90 -21.09 17.92
CA SER A 31 3.32 -21.25 19.26
C SER A 31 4.34 -21.22 20.42
N ALA A 32 5.64 -20.99 20.18
CA ALA A 32 6.62 -20.93 21.27
C ALA A 32 6.57 -19.56 21.95
N SER A 33 5.79 -19.47 23.04
CA SER A 33 5.61 -18.24 23.84
C SER A 33 6.91 -17.63 24.40
N GLN A 34 8.01 -18.37 24.37
CA GLN A 34 9.33 -17.95 24.87
C GLN A 34 10.23 -17.34 23.79
N PHE A 35 9.81 -17.35 22.52
CA PHE A 35 10.60 -16.82 21.41
C PHE A 35 9.87 -15.70 20.69
N ASP A 36 10.40 -14.48 20.83
CA ASP A 36 9.92 -13.32 20.09
C ASP A 36 10.64 -13.22 18.73
N GLY A 37 10.07 -13.85 17.72
CA GLY A 37 10.61 -13.81 16.36
C GLY A 37 10.65 -12.41 15.77
N MET A 38 9.67 -11.57 16.10
CA MET A 38 9.60 -10.19 15.61
C MET A 38 10.73 -9.33 16.18
N TYR A 39 11.04 -9.50 17.47
CA TYR A 39 12.22 -8.88 18.08
C TYR A 39 13.51 -9.23 17.32
N TRP A 40 13.74 -10.52 17.05
CA TRP A 40 14.97 -10.96 16.37
C TRP A 40 15.06 -10.49 14.93
N ILE A 41 13.94 -10.46 14.21
CA ILE A 41 13.90 -9.88 12.87
C ILE A 41 14.25 -8.40 12.92
N LYS A 42 13.69 -7.63 13.86
CA LYS A 42 14.02 -6.21 14.02
C LYS A 42 15.52 -6.01 14.30
N GLU A 43 16.10 -6.80 15.19
CA GLU A 43 17.54 -6.77 15.50
C GLU A 43 18.41 -7.08 14.27
N LEU A 44 18.02 -8.05 13.44
CA LEU A 44 18.70 -8.34 12.17
C LEU A 44 18.65 -7.15 11.21
N LEU A 45 17.50 -6.49 11.09
CA LEU A 45 17.33 -5.31 10.24
C LEU A 45 18.19 -4.13 10.73
N ASP A 46 18.19 -3.88 12.03
CA ASP A 46 18.81 -2.68 12.62
C ASP A 46 20.29 -2.86 12.99
N ASN A 47 20.84 -4.07 12.81
CA ASN A 47 22.26 -4.29 13.02
C ASN A 47 23.12 -3.40 12.10
N LYS A 48 23.97 -2.55 12.68
CA LYS A 48 24.84 -1.61 11.94
C LYS A 48 25.90 -2.31 11.08
N LYS A 49 26.33 -3.50 11.47
CA LYS A 49 27.26 -4.37 10.71
C LYS A 49 26.50 -5.41 9.88
N GLY A 50 25.20 -5.21 9.68
CA GLY A 50 24.32 -6.11 8.97
C GLY A 50 24.68 -6.22 7.49
N ILE A 51 24.76 -7.44 6.97
CA ILE A 51 24.90 -7.71 5.54
C ILE A 51 23.62 -7.25 4.82
N PRO A 52 23.67 -6.37 3.81
CA PRO A 52 22.49 -5.83 3.14
C PRO A 52 21.51 -6.90 2.63
N GLU A 53 22.04 -7.99 2.08
CA GLU A 53 21.26 -9.13 1.57
C GLU A 53 20.46 -9.82 2.68
N VAL A 54 21.04 -9.95 3.88
CA VAL A 54 20.36 -10.52 5.06
C VAL A 54 19.21 -9.62 5.50
N LYS A 55 19.41 -8.29 5.50
CA LYS A 55 18.37 -7.33 5.85
C LYS A 55 17.21 -7.37 4.86
N GLN A 56 17.51 -7.38 3.56
CA GLN A 56 16.50 -7.50 2.52
C GLN A 56 15.73 -8.81 2.64
N ARG A 57 16.43 -9.92 2.87
CA ARG A 57 15.80 -11.24 3.06
C ARG A 57 14.90 -11.26 4.28
N ALA A 58 15.32 -10.67 5.40
CA ALA A 58 14.50 -10.53 6.60
C ALA A 58 13.20 -9.74 6.33
N CYS A 59 13.28 -8.62 5.60
CA CYS A 59 12.09 -7.87 5.16
C CYS A 59 11.17 -8.69 4.26
N ASN A 60 11.74 -9.41 3.28
CA ASN A 60 10.96 -10.24 2.37
C ASN A 60 10.25 -11.37 3.12
N THR A 61 10.89 -11.97 4.13
CA THR A 61 10.24 -13.05 4.89
C THR A 61 9.08 -12.53 5.75
N LEU A 62 9.18 -11.35 6.37
CA LEU A 62 8.03 -10.72 7.03
C LEU A 62 6.86 -10.56 6.07
N PHE A 63 7.16 -10.11 4.86
CA PHE A 63 6.18 -9.93 3.81
C PHE A 63 5.54 -11.26 3.37
N GLU A 64 6.34 -12.30 3.14
CA GLU A 64 5.85 -13.64 2.78
C GLU A 64 4.95 -14.23 3.87
N GLN A 65 5.35 -14.09 5.14
CA GLN A 65 4.54 -14.50 6.28
C GLN A 65 3.20 -13.76 6.34
N ALA A 66 3.18 -12.47 6.04
CA ALA A 66 1.95 -11.69 5.97
C ALA A 66 0.99 -12.22 4.88
N ILE A 67 1.54 -12.55 3.71
CA ILE A 67 0.76 -13.11 2.60
C ILE A 67 0.16 -14.47 2.99
N GLN A 68 0.92 -15.31 3.68
CA GLN A 68 0.46 -16.62 4.17
C GLN A 68 -0.55 -16.51 5.31
N SER A 69 -0.46 -15.46 6.13
CA SER A 69 -1.35 -15.24 7.28
C SER A 69 -2.80 -14.92 6.91
N GLY A 70 -3.06 -14.54 5.65
CA GLY A 70 -4.40 -14.26 5.14
C GLY A 70 -5.11 -13.20 5.99
N LEU A 71 -6.23 -13.58 6.62
CA LEU A 71 -7.09 -12.67 7.39
C LEU A 71 -6.47 -12.22 8.73
N ARG A 72 -5.36 -12.82 9.16
CA ARG A 72 -4.65 -12.48 10.42
C ARG A 72 -3.60 -11.38 10.24
N VAL A 73 -3.55 -10.73 9.07
CA VAL A 73 -2.56 -9.67 8.78
C VAL A 73 -2.53 -8.54 9.81
N TYR A 74 -3.67 -8.25 10.47
CA TYR A 74 -3.72 -7.19 11.48
C TYR A 74 -2.89 -7.47 12.74
N GLU A 75 -2.71 -8.73 13.13
CA GLU A 75 -1.82 -9.09 14.25
C GLU A 75 -0.36 -8.69 13.94
N LEU A 76 0.05 -8.89 12.69
CA LEU A 76 1.36 -8.48 12.21
C LEU A 76 1.45 -6.95 12.05
N LEU A 77 0.40 -6.30 11.53
CA LEU A 77 0.35 -4.84 11.40
C LEU A 77 0.44 -4.14 12.76
N ASP A 78 -0.21 -4.66 13.79
CA ASP A 78 -0.13 -4.09 15.15
C ASP A 78 1.30 -4.14 15.70
N THR A 79 2.02 -5.23 15.42
CA THR A 79 3.44 -5.34 15.80
C THR A 79 4.31 -4.38 14.99
N LEU A 80 4.17 -4.40 13.67
CA LEU A 80 4.96 -3.57 12.74
C LEU A 80 4.66 -2.07 12.89
N LYS A 81 3.48 -1.69 13.39
CA LYS A 81 3.14 -0.30 13.72
C LYS A 81 4.13 0.30 14.71
N THR A 82 4.64 -0.50 15.66
CA THR A 82 5.64 -0.06 16.65
C THR A 82 7.03 0.20 16.02
N TRP A 83 7.22 -0.21 14.76
CA TRP A 83 8.44 0.03 13.99
C TRP A 83 8.29 1.21 13.04
N LEU A 84 7.11 1.87 13.00
CA LEU A 84 6.98 3.07 12.19
C LEU A 84 7.80 4.20 12.83
N PRO A 85 8.57 4.94 12.02
CA PRO A 85 9.25 6.12 12.53
C PRO A 85 8.23 7.17 12.96
N ASP A 86 8.60 8.01 13.93
CA ASP A 86 7.82 9.20 14.23
C ASP A 86 7.72 10.09 12.97
N ARG A 87 6.56 10.74 12.79
CA ARG A 87 6.31 11.60 11.62
C ARG A 87 7.30 12.77 11.50
N ASP A 88 7.78 13.27 12.63
CA ASP A 88 8.73 14.38 12.71
C ASP A 88 10.19 13.93 12.70
N LEU A 89 10.44 12.61 12.71
CA LEU A 89 11.79 12.07 12.63
C LEU A 89 12.37 12.35 11.24
N LYS A 90 13.56 12.95 11.22
CA LYS A 90 14.29 13.21 9.98
C LYS A 90 14.61 11.90 9.26
N HIS A 91 14.43 11.89 7.94
CA HIS A 91 14.54 10.68 7.11
C HIS A 91 15.92 10.01 7.17
N ASP A 92 17.00 10.78 7.31
CA ASP A 92 18.38 10.29 7.45
C ASP A 92 18.61 9.46 8.72
N LYS A 93 17.72 9.60 9.72
CA LYS A 93 17.74 8.82 10.97
C LYS A 93 16.93 7.54 10.91
N TYR A 94 16.30 7.23 9.77
CA TYR A 94 15.49 6.02 9.67
C TYR A 94 16.36 4.78 9.72
N SER A 95 16.05 3.89 10.65
CA SER A 95 16.62 2.55 10.69
C SER A 95 16.14 1.73 9.49
N PHE A 96 16.71 0.53 9.31
CA PHE A 96 16.24 -0.34 8.23
C PHE A 96 14.86 -0.90 8.54
N SER A 97 14.57 -1.20 9.83
CA SER A 97 13.23 -1.62 10.27
C SER A 97 12.17 -0.56 9.99
N HIS A 98 12.48 0.74 10.17
CA HIS A 98 11.57 1.84 9.80
C HIS A 98 11.22 1.82 8.31
N LYS A 99 12.24 1.71 7.44
CA LYS A 99 12.05 1.65 5.98
C LYS A 99 11.25 0.41 5.58
N CYS A 100 11.57 -0.73 6.18
CA CYS A 100 10.90 -2.00 5.98
C CYS A 100 9.41 -1.92 6.34
N ALA A 101 9.09 -1.41 7.52
CA ALA A 101 7.70 -1.26 8.00
C ALA A 101 6.90 -0.31 7.09
N LEU A 102 7.48 0.81 6.66
CA LEU A 102 6.83 1.71 5.72
C LEU A 102 6.53 1.03 4.38
N LYS A 103 7.53 0.39 3.77
CA LYS A 103 7.36 -0.31 2.49
C LYS A 103 6.35 -1.45 2.57
N PHE A 104 6.34 -2.19 3.68
CA PHE A 104 5.53 -3.38 3.90
C PHE A 104 4.06 -3.18 3.53
N ILE A 105 3.42 -2.08 3.96
CA ILE A 105 1.99 -1.90 3.71
C ILE A 105 1.68 -1.69 2.23
N ILE A 106 2.55 -1.00 1.50
CA ILE A 106 2.41 -0.78 0.05
C ILE A 106 2.57 -2.11 -0.69
N ASP A 107 3.63 -2.86 -0.39
CA ASP A 107 3.88 -4.17 -1.01
C ASP A 107 2.73 -5.12 -0.78
N TYR A 108 2.25 -5.17 0.47
CA TYR A 108 1.16 -6.05 0.89
C TYR A 108 -0.11 -5.70 0.16
N ALA A 109 -0.48 -4.42 0.15
CA ALA A 109 -1.70 -3.99 -0.50
C ALA A 109 -1.64 -4.22 -2.01
N MET A 110 -0.53 -3.88 -2.68
CA MET A 110 -0.36 -4.08 -4.12
C MET A 110 -0.37 -5.56 -4.52
N THR A 111 0.29 -6.42 -3.74
CA THR A 111 0.34 -7.86 -4.00
C THR A 111 -1.02 -8.51 -3.81
N THR A 112 -1.70 -8.17 -2.72
CA THR A 112 -3.04 -8.69 -2.46
C THR A 112 -4.07 -8.17 -3.46
N ILE A 113 -3.95 -6.92 -3.92
CA ILE A 113 -4.78 -6.36 -5.01
C ILE A 113 -4.57 -7.16 -6.30
N LYS A 114 -3.31 -7.41 -6.69
CA LYS A 114 -2.98 -8.15 -7.92
C LYS A 114 -3.60 -9.55 -7.94
N ASN A 115 -3.68 -10.19 -6.78
CA ASN A 115 -4.22 -11.54 -6.62
C ASN A 115 -5.73 -11.56 -6.32
N PHE A 116 -6.38 -10.39 -6.18
CA PHE A 116 -7.78 -10.31 -5.83
C PHE A 116 -8.68 -10.57 -7.04
N LYS A 117 -9.64 -11.49 -6.90
CA LYS A 117 -10.49 -11.93 -8.01
C LYS A 117 -11.54 -10.87 -8.33
N ALA A 118 -11.71 -10.57 -9.61
CA ALA A 118 -12.70 -9.60 -10.09
C ALA A 118 -14.14 -9.91 -9.63
N ALA A 119 -14.48 -11.19 -9.45
CA ALA A 119 -15.79 -11.64 -8.98
C ALA A 119 -16.05 -11.34 -7.49
N ASP A 120 -15.01 -11.04 -6.71
CA ASP A 120 -15.13 -10.76 -5.27
C ASP A 120 -15.25 -9.25 -4.97
N TYR A 121 -15.23 -8.39 -5.99
CA TYR A 121 -15.41 -6.94 -5.83
C TYR A 121 -16.86 -6.61 -5.44
N GLY A 122 -17.03 -5.86 -4.35
CA GLY A 122 -18.35 -5.47 -3.84
C GLY A 122 -19.09 -6.56 -3.07
N VAL A 123 -18.48 -7.73 -2.89
CA VAL A 123 -19.01 -8.79 -2.02
C VAL A 123 -18.82 -8.38 -0.56
N TRP A 124 -19.87 -8.51 0.25
CA TRP A 124 -19.84 -8.23 1.68
C TRP A 124 -20.25 -9.47 2.51
N PRO A 125 -19.52 -9.84 3.58
CA PRO A 125 -18.23 -9.27 4.04
C PRO A 125 -17.13 -9.36 2.98
N SER A 126 -16.21 -8.40 3.00
CA SER A 126 -15.12 -8.34 2.02
C SER A 126 -14.21 -9.56 2.13
N LYS A 127 -13.80 -10.13 0.99
CA LYS A 127 -12.75 -11.17 0.96
C LYS A 127 -11.34 -10.59 0.88
N TYR A 128 -11.21 -9.27 0.71
CA TYR A 128 -9.92 -8.61 0.66
C TYR A 128 -9.32 -8.57 2.07
N PRO A 129 -8.09 -9.10 2.31
CA PRO A 129 -7.57 -9.30 3.67
C PRO A 129 -7.60 -8.06 4.57
N LEU A 130 -7.26 -6.88 4.03
CA LEU A 130 -7.27 -5.64 4.82
C LEU A 130 -8.68 -5.18 5.20
N PHE A 131 -9.72 -5.67 4.52
CA PHE A 131 -11.12 -5.30 4.75
C PHE A 131 -11.98 -6.43 5.32
N ALA A 132 -11.44 -7.63 5.45
CA ALA A 132 -12.22 -8.82 5.78
C ALA A 132 -12.81 -8.81 7.20
N ASN A 133 -12.11 -8.16 8.13
CA ASN A 133 -12.53 -8.05 9.53
C ASN A 133 -13.17 -6.69 9.85
N LEU A 134 -13.43 -5.85 8.84
CA LEU A 134 -14.07 -4.56 9.07
C LEU A 134 -15.54 -4.74 9.41
N LYS A 135 -15.97 -4.07 10.47
CA LYS A 135 -17.38 -3.95 10.85
C LYS A 135 -17.81 -2.51 10.67
N GLY A 136 -19.07 -2.29 10.26
CA GLY A 136 -19.57 -0.94 9.97
C GLY A 136 -19.44 0.07 11.12
N ASN A 137 -19.27 -0.38 12.36
CA ASN A 137 -19.09 0.43 13.56
C ASN A 137 -17.64 0.53 14.06
N GLU A 138 -16.71 -0.30 13.56
CA GLU A 138 -15.32 -0.35 14.02
C GLU A 138 -14.39 0.06 12.87
N LEU A 139 -14.06 1.36 12.86
CA LEU A 139 -13.37 2.00 11.74
C LEU A 139 -11.89 2.32 12.01
N THR A 140 -11.40 1.99 13.21
CA THR A 140 -10.00 2.15 13.60
C THR A 140 -9.00 1.45 12.66
N PRO A 141 -9.32 0.30 12.02
CA PRO A 141 -8.36 -0.32 11.11
C PRO A 141 -8.16 0.52 9.84
N ILE A 142 -9.21 1.19 9.33
CA ILE A 142 -9.10 2.13 8.20
C ILE A 142 -8.18 3.29 8.54
N ASP A 143 -8.33 3.84 9.75
CA ASP A 143 -7.49 4.95 10.22
C ASP A 143 -6.01 4.56 10.26
N LEU A 144 -5.70 3.37 10.79
CA LEU A 144 -4.34 2.84 10.82
C LEU A 144 -3.77 2.66 9.41
N LEU A 145 -4.53 2.04 8.50
CA LEU A 145 -4.09 1.81 7.13
C LEU A 145 -3.74 3.12 6.42
N ILE A 146 -4.63 4.12 6.51
CA ILE A 146 -4.40 5.41 5.85
C ILE A 146 -3.27 6.19 6.51
N PHE A 147 -3.21 6.21 7.85
CA PHE A 147 -2.12 6.85 8.58
C PHE A 147 -0.75 6.32 8.12
N TRP A 148 -0.64 5.01 7.94
CA TRP A 148 0.59 4.33 7.53
C TRP A 148 0.93 4.58 6.07
N VAL A 149 -0.02 4.37 5.16
CA VAL A 149 0.19 4.53 3.72
C VAL A 149 0.56 5.99 3.37
N PHE A 150 0.01 6.96 4.10
CA PHE A 150 0.30 8.39 3.94
C PHE A 150 1.40 8.89 4.88
N HIS A 151 2.24 8.02 5.41
CA HIS A 151 3.36 8.45 6.23
C HIS A 151 4.35 9.33 5.42
N PRO A 152 4.81 10.48 5.94
CA PRO A 152 5.68 11.40 5.19
C PRO A 152 7.00 10.76 4.73
N GLY A 153 7.49 9.81 5.53
CA GLY A 153 8.68 9.01 5.22
C GLY A 153 8.51 7.94 4.13
N MET A 154 7.31 7.73 3.59
CA MET A 154 7.03 6.65 2.63
C MET A 154 7.86 6.77 1.35
N THR A 155 7.91 7.97 0.75
CA THR A 155 8.69 8.24 -0.47
C THR A 155 10.15 7.84 -0.28
N TYR A 156 10.74 8.27 0.85
CA TYR A 156 12.12 7.97 1.18
C TYR A 156 12.36 6.46 1.39
N ALA A 157 11.43 5.76 2.04
CA ALA A 157 11.55 4.31 2.23
C ALA A 157 11.55 3.54 0.90
N LEU A 158 10.67 3.91 -0.05
CA LEU A 158 10.60 3.25 -1.36
C LEU A 158 11.84 3.51 -2.21
N GLU A 159 12.35 4.74 -2.21
CA GLU A 159 13.60 5.11 -2.90
C GLU A 159 14.81 4.33 -2.39
N GLN A 160 14.93 4.20 -1.06
CA GLN A 160 16.08 3.56 -0.43
C GLN A 160 16.09 2.05 -0.54
N LEU A 161 14.91 1.42 -0.65
CA LEU A 161 14.78 -0.03 -0.77
C LEU A 161 14.78 -0.52 -2.22
N GLY A 162 15.10 0.36 -3.18
CA GLY A 162 15.32 -0.03 -4.58
C GLY A 162 14.08 -0.60 -5.24
N ASP A 163 12.88 -0.15 -4.83
CA ASP A 163 11.64 -0.76 -5.29
C ASP A 163 11.50 -0.61 -6.81
N LYS A 164 11.55 -1.74 -7.52
CA LYS A 164 11.50 -1.77 -8.99
C LYS A 164 10.24 -1.09 -9.54
N THR A 165 9.10 -1.22 -8.86
CA THR A 165 7.85 -0.58 -9.26
C THR A 165 7.89 0.92 -9.02
N TYR A 166 8.47 1.38 -7.90
CA TYR A 166 8.70 2.81 -7.67
C TYR A 166 9.63 3.42 -8.74
N HIS A 167 10.76 2.76 -9.03
CA HIS A 167 11.70 3.23 -10.05
C HIS A 167 11.08 3.25 -11.44
N GLN A 168 10.36 2.20 -11.85
CA GLN A 168 9.65 2.18 -13.13
C GLN A 168 8.65 3.31 -13.28
N LEU A 169 7.83 3.56 -12.24
CA LEU A 169 6.87 4.67 -12.25
C LEU A 169 7.56 6.05 -12.23
N SER A 170 8.67 6.16 -11.49
CA SER A 170 9.48 7.38 -11.45
C SER A 170 10.12 7.68 -12.82
N ASP A 171 10.66 6.65 -13.49
CA ASP A 171 11.29 6.79 -14.80
C ASP A 171 10.27 7.15 -15.88
N GLN A 172 9.09 6.51 -15.86
CA GLN A 172 7.97 6.87 -16.74
C GLN A 172 7.52 8.32 -16.52
N LEU A 173 7.52 8.79 -15.28
CA LEU A 173 7.18 10.17 -14.96
C LEU A 173 8.23 11.15 -15.47
N SER A 174 9.52 10.84 -15.33
CA SER A 174 10.63 11.66 -15.85
C SER A 174 10.51 11.86 -17.36
N GLN A 175 10.21 10.79 -18.12
CA GLN A 175 10.01 10.85 -19.56
C GLN A 175 8.78 11.69 -19.96
N LEU A 176 7.72 11.65 -19.15
CA LEU A 176 6.54 12.50 -19.35
C LEU A 176 6.83 13.99 -19.08
N LYS A 177 7.83 14.31 -18.24
CA LYS A 177 8.25 15.70 -18.02
C LYS A 177 8.94 16.28 -19.25
N GLU A 178 9.79 15.49 -19.89
CA GLU A 178 10.59 15.90 -21.07
C GLU A 178 9.73 16.16 -22.31
N LEU A 179 8.59 15.49 -22.47
CA LEU A 179 7.65 15.77 -23.56
C LEU A 179 6.91 17.11 -23.42
N ASP A 180 6.77 17.63 -22.20
CA ASP A 180 5.89 18.78 -21.88
C ASP A 180 6.65 20.12 -21.83
N ASP A 181 7.98 20.12 -21.91
CA ASP A 181 8.82 21.33 -22.13
C ASP A 181 8.54 22.01 -23.49
N SER A 182 7.67 21.41 -24.32
CA SER A 182 7.19 21.96 -25.60
C SER A 182 5.79 22.60 -25.56
N THR A 183 5.06 22.61 -24.43
CA THR A 183 3.66 23.11 -24.38
C THR A 183 3.25 23.90 -23.12
N ASN A 184 2.55 25.02 -23.37
CA ASN A 184 1.72 25.90 -22.52
C ASN A 184 1.88 25.87 -20.97
N ALA A 185 2.13 27.06 -20.41
CA ALA A 185 2.45 27.39 -19.00
C ALA A 185 1.51 26.85 -17.88
N THR A 186 0.33 26.32 -18.19
CA THR A 186 -0.56 25.70 -17.18
C THR A 186 -0.24 24.22 -16.95
N HIS A 187 0.46 23.55 -17.88
CA HIS A 187 0.94 22.17 -17.73
C HIS A 187 2.30 22.09 -17.00
N VAL A 188 3.16 23.10 -17.20
CA VAL A 188 4.51 23.25 -16.60
C VAL A 188 4.54 23.16 -15.07
N LYS A 189 3.52 23.69 -14.38
CA LYS A 189 3.48 23.66 -12.90
C LYS A 189 3.19 22.26 -12.33
N ILE A 190 2.58 21.38 -13.13
CA ILE A 190 2.01 20.11 -12.66
C ILE A 190 3.02 18.98 -12.78
N VAL A 191 3.82 19.00 -13.83
CA VAL A 191 4.92 18.07 -14.09
C VAL A 191 5.97 18.09 -12.96
N ASN A 192 6.23 19.25 -12.38
CA ASN A 192 7.22 19.41 -11.31
C ASN A 192 6.80 18.77 -9.97
N ASP A 193 5.50 18.68 -9.69
CA ASP A 193 4.96 18.16 -8.42
C ASP A 193 4.57 16.68 -8.43
N VAL A 194 4.64 15.99 -9.59
CA VAL A 194 4.28 14.56 -9.64
C VAL A 194 5.40 13.72 -9.02
N LYS A 195 5.12 13.16 -7.85
CA LYS A 195 5.91 12.09 -7.23
C LYS A 195 5.30 10.74 -7.59
N ALA A 196 6.13 9.75 -7.91
CA ALA A 196 5.68 8.38 -8.20
C ALA A 196 4.79 7.81 -7.08
N ILE A 197 5.07 8.19 -5.82
CA ILE A 197 4.23 7.81 -4.68
C ILE A 197 2.78 8.29 -4.83
N ASN A 198 2.53 9.49 -5.36
CA ASN A 198 1.16 10.00 -5.49
C ASN A 198 0.34 9.18 -6.50
N ILE A 199 0.99 8.60 -7.52
CA ILE A 199 0.37 7.63 -8.43
C ILE A 199 -0.06 6.38 -7.66
N ILE A 200 0.87 5.80 -6.91
CA ILE A 200 0.65 4.59 -6.11
C ILE A 200 -0.51 4.82 -5.14
N LEU A 201 -0.49 5.91 -4.39
CA LEU A 201 -1.53 6.27 -3.41
C LEU A 201 -2.90 6.42 -4.06
N ALA A 202 -2.98 7.14 -5.17
CA ALA A 202 -4.25 7.37 -5.86
C ALA A 202 -4.84 6.09 -6.47
N ASP A 203 -3.99 5.21 -7.01
CA ASP A 203 -4.41 3.91 -7.52
C ASP A 203 -4.84 2.98 -6.39
N LEU A 204 -4.12 3.00 -5.26
CA LEU A 204 -4.47 2.21 -4.10
C LEU A 204 -5.85 2.57 -3.55
N VAL A 205 -6.11 3.88 -3.37
CA VAL A 205 -7.42 4.38 -2.95
C VAL A 205 -8.51 4.03 -3.97
N GLU A 206 -8.22 4.12 -5.27
CA GLU A 206 -9.15 3.69 -6.33
C GLU A 206 -9.50 2.21 -6.20
N MET A 207 -8.49 1.35 -6.04
CA MET A 207 -8.68 -0.10 -5.97
C MET A 207 -9.43 -0.51 -4.69
N TRP A 208 -9.09 0.07 -3.55
CA TRP A 208 -9.81 -0.14 -2.31
C TRP A 208 -11.27 0.31 -2.39
N PHE A 209 -11.53 1.47 -3.00
CA PHE A 209 -12.90 1.94 -3.20
C PHE A 209 -13.69 0.98 -4.11
N LYS A 210 -13.08 0.48 -5.19
CA LYS A 210 -13.69 -0.55 -6.07
C LYS A 210 -13.96 -1.86 -5.33
N MET A 211 -13.04 -2.32 -4.47
CA MET A 211 -13.22 -3.55 -3.69
C MET A 211 -14.44 -3.45 -2.76
N LEU A 212 -14.62 -2.30 -2.13
CA LEU A 212 -15.75 -2.01 -1.24
C LEU A 212 -17.07 -1.90 -2.02
N HIS A 213 -17.10 -1.08 -3.08
CA HIS A 213 -18.35 -0.77 -3.79
C HIS A 213 -18.74 -1.77 -4.88
N GLY A 214 -17.81 -2.62 -5.31
CA GLY A 214 -17.97 -3.41 -6.52
C GLY A 214 -17.98 -2.55 -7.79
N PHE A 215 -18.34 -3.19 -8.90
CA PHE A 215 -18.52 -2.51 -10.18
C PHE A 215 -19.97 -2.02 -10.40
N GLU A 216 -20.91 -2.46 -9.57
CA GLU A 216 -22.33 -2.10 -9.62
C GLU A 216 -22.70 -1.22 -8.42
N THR A 217 -22.50 0.09 -8.54
CA THR A 217 -22.63 1.03 -7.42
C THR A 217 -24.03 1.15 -6.82
N LYS A 218 -25.08 0.63 -7.48
CA LYS A 218 -26.47 0.68 -7.00
C LYS A 218 -26.80 -0.39 -5.95
N SER A 219 -25.97 -1.42 -5.81
CA SER A 219 -26.18 -2.56 -4.92
C SER A 219 -25.18 -2.61 -3.75
N THR A 220 -24.48 -1.50 -3.47
CA THR A 220 -23.52 -1.46 -2.36
C THR A 220 -24.21 -1.75 -1.01
N HIS A 221 -23.64 -2.70 -0.26
CA HIS A 221 -24.15 -3.09 1.05
C HIS A 221 -24.14 -1.90 2.05
N PRO A 222 -25.17 -1.71 2.90
CA PRO A 222 -25.25 -0.57 3.81
C PRO A 222 -24.04 -0.40 4.74
N GLU A 223 -23.45 -1.50 5.23
CA GLU A 223 -22.26 -1.47 6.09
C GLU A 223 -21.00 -0.96 5.39
N VAL A 224 -20.93 -1.05 4.07
CA VAL A 224 -19.80 -0.55 3.30
C VAL A 224 -19.78 0.98 3.26
N LEU A 225 -20.96 1.62 3.33
CA LEU A 225 -21.09 3.07 3.20
C LEU A 225 -20.29 3.84 4.27
N PRO A 226 -20.42 3.57 5.58
CA PRO A 226 -19.60 4.27 6.59
C PRO A 226 -18.11 3.94 6.45
N ILE A 227 -17.75 2.73 6.01
CA ILE A 227 -16.35 2.32 5.82
C ILE A 227 -15.71 3.09 4.67
N SER A 228 -16.38 3.16 3.51
CA SER A 228 -15.85 3.87 2.34
C SER A 228 -15.83 5.38 2.56
N GLU A 229 -16.81 5.91 3.28
CA GLU A 229 -16.83 7.31 3.71
C GLU A 229 -15.62 7.61 4.61
N ARG A 230 -15.37 6.77 5.64
CA ARG A 230 -14.22 6.94 6.53
C ARG A 230 -12.89 6.84 5.80
N LEU A 231 -12.77 5.89 4.86
CA LEU A 231 -11.61 5.74 4.00
C LEU A 231 -11.29 7.06 3.29
N LEU A 232 -12.27 7.67 2.63
CA LEU A 232 -12.06 8.92 1.89
C LEU A 232 -11.78 10.10 2.83
N GLN A 233 -12.46 10.19 3.97
CA GLN A 233 -12.18 11.22 4.99
C GLN A 233 -10.75 11.15 5.48
N GLN A 234 -10.26 9.94 5.79
CA GLN A 234 -8.88 9.75 6.23
C GLN A 234 -7.87 10.10 5.13
N VAL A 235 -8.17 9.78 3.87
CA VAL A 235 -7.32 10.19 2.73
C VAL A 235 -7.26 11.71 2.65
N VAL A 236 -8.39 12.42 2.78
CA VAL A 236 -8.40 13.90 2.77
C VAL A 236 -7.61 14.47 3.94
N LEU A 237 -7.75 13.90 5.15
CA LEU A 237 -7.05 14.36 6.35
C LEU A 237 -5.53 14.16 6.28
N ASN A 238 -5.07 13.09 5.63
CA ASN A 238 -3.66 12.75 5.54
C ASN A 238 -2.99 13.20 4.23
N SER A 239 -3.69 13.95 3.38
CA SER A 239 -3.15 14.47 2.13
C SER A 239 -3.10 15.98 2.10
N ASP A 240 -2.00 16.52 1.57
CA ASP A 240 -1.89 17.96 1.34
C ASP A 240 -2.77 18.42 0.16
N ARG A 241 -2.87 19.74 -0.05
CA ARG A 241 -3.68 20.31 -1.13
C ARG A 241 -3.21 19.87 -2.53
N SER A 242 -1.89 19.72 -2.72
CA SER A 242 -1.31 19.29 -4.00
C SER A 242 -1.68 17.84 -4.29
N GLN A 243 -1.53 16.95 -3.30
CA GLN A 243 -1.93 15.54 -3.41
C GLN A 243 -3.43 15.38 -3.69
N ARG A 244 -4.30 16.11 -3.00
CA ARG A 244 -5.76 16.08 -3.25
C ARG A 244 -6.11 16.51 -4.68
N THR A 245 -5.46 17.57 -5.16
CA THR A 245 -5.62 18.05 -6.53
C THR A 245 -5.14 17.00 -7.54
N PHE A 246 -4.01 16.36 -7.25
CA PHE A 246 -3.46 15.28 -8.06
C PHE A 246 -4.41 14.08 -8.14
N PHE A 247 -4.96 13.62 -7.01
CA PHE A 247 -5.90 12.49 -6.96
C PHE A 247 -7.14 12.74 -7.81
N LEU A 248 -7.78 13.91 -7.65
CA LEU A 248 -8.93 14.31 -8.46
C LEU A 248 -8.61 14.32 -9.95
N ARG A 249 -7.46 14.90 -10.34
CA ARG A 249 -7.04 14.93 -11.75
C ARG A 249 -6.79 13.52 -12.28
N ARG A 250 -6.11 12.66 -11.53
CA ARG A 250 -5.81 11.27 -11.93
C ARG A 250 -7.09 10.49 -12.19
N TRP A 251 -8.04 10.53 -11.27
CA TRP A 251 -9.32 9.82 -11.43
C TRP A 251 -10.19 10.42 -12.55
N TRP A 252 -10.09 11.73 -12.81
CA TRP A 252 -10.72 12.34 -13.99
C TRP A 252 -10.11 11.83 -15.30
N LEU A 253 -8.78 11.77 -15.40
CA LEU A 253 -8.08 11.21 -16.56
C LEU A 253 -8.45 9.73 -16.79
N ARG A 254 -8.51 8.93 -15.71
CA ARG A 254 -8.97 7.53 -15.76
C ARG A 254 -10.38 7.40 -16.34
N GLN A 255 -11.32 8.28 -15.97
CA GLN A 255 -12.66 8.29 -16.58
C GLN A 255 -12.62 8.61 -18.07
N GLY A 256 -11.72 9.51 -18.49
CA GLY A 256 -11.47 9.81 -19.90
C GLY A 256 -10.96 8.60 -20.68
N LEU A 257 -9.96 7.90 -20.12
CA LEU A 257 -9.43 6.65 -20.69
C LEU A 257 -10.54 5.61 -20.89
N PHE A 258 -11.35 5.34 -19.86
CA PHE A 258 -12.46 4.40 -20.01
C PHE A 258 -13.50 4.85 -21.03
N THR A 259 -13.73 6.16 -21.16
CA THR A 259 -14.63 6.68 -22.21
C THR A 259 -14.09 6.38 -23.60
N ASN A 260 -12.78 6.50 -23.81
CA ASN A 260 -12.13 6.17 -25.08
C ASN A 260 -12.18 4.66 -25.35
N GLU A 261 -11.85 3.82 -24.38
CA GLU A 261 -11.95 2.36 -24.48
C GLU A 261 -13.37 1.92 -24.86
N ILE A 262 -14.40 2.45 -24.20
CA ILE A 262 -15.82 2.13 -24.50
C ILE A 262 -16.21 2.47 -25.95
N ARG A 263 -15.61 3.50 -26.54
CA ARG A 263 -15.86 3.91 -27.93
C ARG A 263 -15.16 3.01 -28.94
N GLN A 264 -13.99 2.47 -28.58
CA GLN A 264 -13.20 1.61 -29.46
C GLN A 264 -13.67 0.15 -29.43
N ILE A 265 -14.34 -0.29 -28.37
CA ILE A 265 -14.83 -1.66 -28.26
C ILE A 265 -16.05 -1.90 -29.19
N PRO A 266 -16.00 -2.91 -30.07
CA PRO A 266 -17.12 -3.27 -30.93
C PRO A 266 -18.40 -3.56 -30.14
N ILE A 267 -19.56 -3.25 -30.74
CA ILE A 267 -20.87 -3.47 -30.10
C ILE A 267 -21.09 -4.96 -29.74
N ALA A 268 -20.53 -5.87 -30.54
CA ALA A 268 -20.60 -7.31 -30.31
C ALA A 268 -19.92 -7.75 -28.99
N GLU A 269 -18.92 -7.01 -28.50
CA GLU A 269 -18.21 -7.28 -27.24
C GLU A 269 -18.93 -6.66 -26.03
N ARG A 270 -20.24 -6.91 -25.91
CA ARG A 270 -21.12 -6.28 -24.91
C ARG A 270 -20.60 -6.43 -23.48
N ALA A 271 -20.10 -7.61 -23.11
CA ALA A 271 -19.59 -7.87 -21.75
C ALA A 271 -18.37 -7.00 -21.41
N LYS A 272 -17.40 -6.92 -22.32
CA LYS A 272 -16.19 -6.09 -22.16
C LYS A 272 -16.54 -4.60 -22.10
N ARG A 273 -17.42 -4.15 -23.00
CA ARG A 273 -17.93 -2.77 -22.99
C ARG A 273 -18.65 -2.44 -21.68
N GLN A 274 -19.50 -3.35 -21.19
CA GLN A 274 -20.22 -3.18 -19.93
C GLN A 274 -19.28 -3.10 -18.73
N ARG A 275 -18.20 -3.90 -18.70
CA ARG A 275 -17.17 -3.80 -17.67
C ARG A 275 -16.58 -2.40 -17.59
N PHE A 276 -16.14 -1.82 -18.71
CA PHE A 276 -15.57 -0.46 -18.71
C PHE A 276 -16.59 0.63 -18.34
N ILE A 277 -17.85 0.48 -18.75
CA ILE A 277 -18.94 1.36 -18.32
C ILE A 277 -19.07 1.33 -16.78
N ASN A 278 -19.02 0.14 -16.19
CA ASN A 278 -19.13 -0.04 -14.76
C ASN A 278 -17.90 0.52 -14.02
N GLU A 279 -16.67 0.24 -14.49
CA GLU A 279 -15.45 0.81 -13.92
C GLU A 279 -15.47 2.35 -13.93
N ARG A 280 -15.88 2.95 -15.06
CA ARG A 280 -16.04 4.41 -15.18
C ARG A 280 -17.04 4.97 -14.16
N LYS A 281 -18.16 4.29 -13.93
CA LYS A 281 -19.19 4.73 -12.97
C LYS A 281 -18.64 4.74 -11.53
N VAL A 282 -17.92 3.69 -11.13
CA VAL A 282 -17.33 3.62 -9.78
C VAL A 282 -16.34 4.75 -9.56
N ILE A 283 -15.49 5.04 -10.54
CA ILE A 283 -14.50 6.13 -10.43
C ILE A 283 -15.16 7.50 -10.45
N LEU A 284 -16.25 7.68 -11.22
CA LEU A 284 -17.04 8.90 -11.17
C LEU A 284 -17.62 9.13 -9.76
N GLU A 285 -18.13 8.08 -9.11
CA GLU A 285 -18.62 8.17 -7.73
C GLU A 285 -17.51 8.46 -6.73
N LEU A 286 -16.36 7.77 -6.82
CA LEU A 286 -15.16 8.07 -6.04
C LEU A 286 -14.76 9.55 -6.16
N HIS A 287 -14.64 10.03 -7.41
CA HIS A 287 -14.26 11.41 -7.70
C HIS A 287 -15.26 12.42 -7.11
N LYS A 288 -16.57 12.17 -7.24
CA LYS A 288 -17.61 13.05 -6.66
C LYS A 288 -17.52 13.09 -5.13
N LYS A 289 -17.48 11.92 -4.47
CA LYS A 289 -17.42 11.82 -3.01
C LYS A 289 -16.16 12.49 -2.47
N PHE A 290 -15.00 12.16 -3.02
CA PHE A 290 -13.74 12.76 -2.61
C PHE A 290 -13.72 14.27 -2.83
N LYS A 291 -14.24 14.77 -3.97
CA LYS A 291 -14.36 16.20 -4.23
C LYS A 291 -15.27 16.91 -3.23
N ALA A 292 -16.33 16.26 -2.75
CA ALA A 292 -17.22 16.82 -1.74
C ALA A 292 -16.51 16.96 -0.39
N LEU A 293 -15.69 15.97 -0.01
CA LEU A 293 -14.92 15.95 1.24
C LEU A 293 -13.69 16.87 1.22
N ALA A 294 -13.09 17.09 0.06
CA ALA A 294 -11.86 17.87 -0.07
C ALA A 294 -12.07 19.40 -0.17
N LYS A 295 -13.32 19.87 -0.12
CA LYS A 295 -13.68 21.30 -0.08
C LYS A 295 -13.42 21.87 1.31
#